data_AF-A0A1B9KZD0-F1
#
_entry.id   AF-A0A1B9KZD0-F1
#
_cell.length_a   1.000
_cell.length_b   1.000
_cell.length_c   1.000
_cell.angle_alpha   90.00
_cell.angle_beta   90.00
_cell.angle_gamma   90.00
#
_symmetry.space_group_name_H-M   'P 1'
#
loop_
_entity.id
_entity.type
_entity.pdbx_description
1 polymer ?
#
loop_
_entity_poly.entity_id
_entity_poly.type
_entity_poly.pdbx_seq_one_letter_code
_entity_poly.pdbx_strand_id
1 'polypeptide(L)'
;MPYAKYDGNDPIYNDKEQLLKKTGISITEPILPPKNLVKLTGTLSEFKGLFCYAPLADGAYLSDEQKQKQQNQLRKGALLATLNGNSIAALAGLGHANGNDRSNYVQAQYISAKLNDTITLKGWIGFYKFNDGDQVEVVAEKHADHYEVYAMLKPSEQIISLIPPCLGGRKQAFKHFYIPYFIFYVICVLLMNYFFLDFSLENLTIGFSTLGVILGAAFFMVYKNSIVTYITLAERIFTVLDWQNVTNINLVKISKRYIVKLIGQGKYSTKYSITDQFIKPPEPGAGWGFFYYDPEVLCKKGKTPLRVKNKKRK
;
A
#
# COMPACT_ATOMS: atom_id res chain seq x y z
N MET A 1 -19.64 -14.61 15.85
CA MET A 1 -19.64 -13.19 16.25
C MET A 1 -19.01 -12.43 15.09
N PRO A 2 -19.68 -11.43 14.52
CA PRO A 2 -19.18 -10.78 13.31
C PRO A 2 -17.91 -10.01 13.66
N TYR A 3 -16.93 -10.20 12.81
CA TYR A 3 -15.58 -9.65 12.81
C TYR A 3 -15.55 -8.12 12.93
N ALA A 4 -14.43 -7.55 13.39
CA ALA A 4 -14.37 -6.13 13.74
C ALA A 4 -14.85 -5.24 12.58
N LYS A 5 -15.81 -4.36 12.89
CA LYS A 5 -16.43 -3.46 11.93
C LYS A 5 -15.76 -2.11 12.05
N TYR A 6 -15.04 -1.69 11.00
CA TYR A 6 -15.12 -0.28 10.61
C TYR A 6 -16.57 -0.07 10.12
N ASP A 7 -17.21 1.06 10.36
CA ASP A 7 -18.61 1.30 9.96
C ASP A 7 -18.71 2.34 8.83
N GLY A 8 -17.56 2.85 8.37
CA GLY A 8 -17.45 3.85 7.30
C GLY A 8 -17.84 5.25 7.71
N ASN A 9 -18.25 5.44 8.96
CA ASN A 9 -18.74 6.72 9.45
C ASN A 9 -17.61 7.57 10.04
N ASP A 10 -16.42 6.98 10.25
CA ASP A 10 -15.31 7.75 10.79
C ASP A 10 -14.89 8.86 9.82
N PRO A 11 -14.69 10.08 10.33
CA PRO A 11 -14.17 11.17 9.52
C PRO A 11 -12.78 10.82 9.00
N ILE A 12 -12.56 11.09 7.72
CA ILE A 12 -11.25 11.00 7.08
C ILE A 12 -10.71 12.43 6.97
N TYR A 13 -9.56 12.68 7.60
CA TYR A 13 -8.91 13.99 7.58
C TYR A 13 -7.95 14.11 6.40
N ASN A 14 -7.92 15.27 5.75
CA ASN A 14 -7.11 15.54 4.56
C ASN A 14 -5.61 15.63 4.84
N ASP A 15 -5.23 15.97 6.07
CA ASP A 15 -3.87 16.10 6.54
C ASP A 15 -3.85 16.18 8.08
N LYS A 16 -2.65 16.04 8.66
CA LYS A 16 -2.45 16.08 10.12
C LYS A 16 -2.81 17.44 10.72
N GLU A 17 -2.64 18.53 9.97
CA GLU A 17 -2.96 19.89 10.40
C GLU A 17 -4.48 20.07 10.55
N GLN A 18 -5.27 19.58 9.58
CA GLN A 18 -6.72 19.56 9.68
C GLN A 18 -7.20 18.68 10.82
N LEU A 19 -6.57 17.51 11.01
CA LEU A 19 -6.88 16.61 12.12
C LEU A 19 -6.64 17.30 13.47
N LEU A 20 -5.47 17.93 13.65
CA LEU A 20 -5.11 18.67 14.85
C LEU A 20 -6.10 19.81 15.12
N LYS A 21 -6.45 20.60 14.11
CA LYS A 21 -7.42 21.71 14.25
C LYS A 21 -8.82 21.23 14.67
N LYS A 22 -9.28 20.07 14.17
CA LYS A 22 -10.63 19.56 14.44
C LYS A 22 -10.73 18.75 15.72
N THR A 23 -9.67 18.08 16.14
CA THR A 23 -9.71 17.09 17.24
C THR A 23 -8.81 17.46 18.42
N GLY A 24 -7.85 18.38 18.24
CA GLY A 24 -6.79 18.65 19.20
C GLY A 24 -5.72 17.54 19.31
N ILE A 25 -5.83 16.47 18.52
CA ILE A 25 -4.90 15.33 18.56
C ILE A 25 -3.73 15.60 17.62
N SER A 26 -2.51 15.47 18.14
CA SER A 26 -1.29 15.49 17.34
C SER A 26 -0.88 14.07 16.94
N ILE A 27 -0.55 13.88 15.67
CA ILE A 27 -0.07 12.61 15.12
C ILE A 27 1.30 12.80 14.48
N THR A 28 2.07 11.72 14.38
CA THR A 28 3.40 11.73 13.77
C THR A 28 3.35 11.31 12.30
N GLU A 29 4.28 11.82 11.51
CA GLU A 29 4.50 11.36 10.14
C GLU A 29 4.99 9.91 10.12
N PRO A 30 4.72 9.14 9.04
CA PRO A 30 5.21 7.78 8.91
C PRO A 30 6.73 7.74 8.83
N ILE A 31 7.34 6.78 9.55
CA ILE A 31 8.79 6.58 9.51
C ILE A 31 9.11 5.54 8.42
N LEU A 32 9.56 6.01 7.26
CA LEU A 32 9.88 5.17 6.10
C LEU A 32 11.25 5.53 5.50
N PRO A 33 12.01 4.55 4.97
CA PRO A 33 11.83 3.11 5.13
C PRO A 33 12.25 2.59 6.53
N PRO A 34 11.68 1.48 7.03
CA PRO A 34 12.17 0.85 8.25
C PRO A 34 13.57 0.25 8.06
N LYS A 35 14.34 0.17 9.13
CA LYS A 35 15.65 -0.46 9.22
C LYS A 35 15.57 -1.90 9.72
N ASN A 36 14.91 -2.16 10.84
CA ASN A 36 14.89 -3.43 11.55
C ASN A 36 13.48 -3.83 11.99
N LEU A 37 12.80 -4.60 11.14
CA LEU A 37 11.48 -5.13 11.43
C LEU A 37 11.56 -6.35 12.35
N VAL A 38 10.71 -6.37 13.37
CA VAL A 38 10.52 -7.48 14.30
C VAL A 38 9.06 -7.91 14.32
N LYS A 39 8.81 -9.17 14.67
CA LYS A 39 7.47 -9.70 14.91
C LYS A 39 7.20 -9.72 16.41
N LEU A 40 6.11 -9.09 16.82
CA LEU A 40 5.56 -9.13 18.17
C LEU A 40 4.23 -9.88 18.17
N THR A 41 3.88 -10.45 19.32
CA THR A 41 2.60 -11.13 19.52
C THR A 41 2.03 -10.72 20.86
N GLY A 42 0.72 -10.47 20.91
CA GLY A 42 0.08 -10.15 22.16
C GLY A 42 -1.39 -9.81 22.03
N THR A 43 -1.92 -9.32 23.14
CA THR A 43 -3.29 -8.82 23.26
C THR A 43 -3.27 -7.30 23.15
N LEU A 44 -4.16 -6.74 22.33
CA LEU A 44 -4.33 -5.29 22.24
C LEU A 44 -5.13 -4.74 23.43
N SER A 45 -4.74 -3.56 23.88
CA SER A 45 -5.50 -2.71 24.79
C SER A 45 -5.33 -1.25 24.41
N GLU A 46 -6.27 -0.40 24.84
CA GLU A 46 -6.26 1.05 24.60
C GLU A 46 -6.16 1.42 23.10
N PHE A 47 -6.76 0.62 22.22
CA PHE A 47 -6.69 0.86 20.78
C PHE A 47 -7.40 2.15 20.38
N LYS A 48 -6.67 3.05 19.72
CA LYS A 48 -7.16 4.28 19.10
C LYS A 48 -6.74 4.29 17.65
N GLY A 49 -7.69 4.49 16.74
CA GLY A 49 -7.45 4.57 15.31
C GLY A 49 -8.11 5.81 14.71
N LEU A 50 -7.37 6.56 13.89
CA LEU A 50 -7.82 7.78 13.22
C LEU A 50 -7.49 7.70 11.73
N PHE A 51 -8.44 8.04 10.87
CA PHE A 51 -8.22 7.98 9.41
C PHE A 51 -7.73 9.32 8.87
N CYS A 52 -6.60 9.31 8.19
CA CYS A 52 -5.99 10.52 7.64
C CYS A 52 -5.21 10.20 6.35
N TYR A 53 -5.08 11.17 5.47
CA TYR A 53 -4.13 11.09 4.37
C TYR A 53 -2.71 11.33 4.89
N ALA A 54 -1.79 10.42 4.57
CA ALA A 54 -0.40 10.47 5.00
C ALA A 54 0.56 10.25 3.83
N PRO A 55 1.77 10.85 3.86
CA PRO A 55 2.78 10.70 2.81
C PRO A 55 3.39 9.29 2.88
N LEU A 56 2.79 8.33 2.20
CA LEU A 56 3.12 6.90 2.28
C LEU A 56 3.58 6.29 0.95
N ALA A 57 3.41 7.01 -0.16
CA ALA A 57 3.83 6.55 -1.48
C ALA A 57 5.35 6.69 -1.69
N ASP A 58 5.80 6.65 -2.95
CA ASP A 58 7.23 6.55 -3.30
C ASP A 58 8.10 7.66 -2.68
N GLY A 59 7.58 8.88 -2.56
CA GLY A 59 8.30 10.00 -1.95
C GLY A 59 8.64 9.79 -0.46
N ALA A 60 7.91 8.93 0.25
CA ALA A 60 8.13 8.63 1.66
C ALA A 60 9.42 7.84 1.91
N TYR A 61 9.92 7.13 0.89
CA TYR A 61 11.10 6.25 0.98
C TYR A 61 12.39 6.95 0.57
N LEU A 62 12.30 8.20 0.10
CA LEU A 62 13.45 8.98 -0.35
C LEU A 62 14.21 9.56 0.85
N SER A 63 15.54 9.53 0.77
CA SER A 63 16.38 10.31 1.68
C SER A 63 16.17 11.81 1.45
N ASP A 64 16.53 12.63 2.43
CA ASP A 64 16.41 14.09 2.32
C ASP A 64 17.23 14.64 1.14
N GLU A 65 18.41 14.08 0.89
CA GLU A 65 19.24 14.40 -0.27
C GLU A 65 18.54 14.07 -1.60
N GLN A 66 17.85 12.92 -1.68
CA GLN A 66 17.10 12.52 -2.86
C GLN A 66 15.89 13.43 -3.09
N LYS A 67 15.16 13.77 -2.02
CA LYS A 67 14.03 14.72 -2.08
C LYS A 67 14.50 16.09 -2.58
N GLN A 68 15.60 16.62 -2.03
CA GLN A 68 16.17 17.89 -2.46
C GLN A 68 16.63 17.85 -3.92
N LYS A 69 17.29 16.77 -4.34
CA LYS A 69 17.71 16.58 -5.74
C LYS A 69 16.50 16.57 -6.67
N GLN A 70 15.43 15.85 -6.32
CA GLN A 70 14.20 15.78 -7.10
C GLN A 70 13.52 17.15 -7.20
N GLN A 71 13.37 17.88 -6.10
CA GLN A 71 12.82 19.24 -6.09
C GLN A 71 13.65 20.19 -6.96
N ASN A 72 14.98 20.12 -6.88
CA ASN A 72 15.86 20.92 -7.74
C ASN A 72 15.71 20.59 -9.22
N GLN A 73 15.53 19.31 -9.58
CA GLN A 73 15.26 18.91 -10.97
C GLN A 73 13.90 19.42 -11.45
N LEU A 74 12.86 19.36 -10.60
CA LEU A 74 11.54 19.91 -10.91
C LEU A 74 11.60 21.44 -11.12
N ARG A 75 12.35 22.18 -10.29
CA ARG A 75 12.57 23.63 -10.46
C ARG A 75 13.30 23.95 -11.76
N LYS A 76 14.34 23.18 -12.10
CA LYS A 76 15.06 23.33 -13.37
C LYS A 76 14.15 23.05 -14.56
N GLY A 77 13.36 21.98 -14.51
CA GLY A 77 12.38 21.64 -15.54
C GLY A 77 11.32 22.73 -15.72
N ALA A 78 10.84 23.32 -14.61
CA ALA A 78 9.91 24.42 -14.66
C ALA A 78 10.50 25.68 -15.29
N LEU A 79 11.74 26.04 -14.93
CA LEU A 79 12.46 27.15 -15.54
C LEU A 79 12.61 26.96 -17.06
N LEU A 80 13.01 25.77 -17.50
CA LEU A 80 13.11 25.45 -18.92
C LEU A 80 11.76 25.56 -19.63
N ALA A 81 10.67 25.11 -18.99
CA ALA A 81 9.33 25.26 -19.52
C ALA A 81 8.92 26.73 -19.66
N THR A 82 9.24 27.59 -18.68
CA THR A 82 9.02 29.04 -18.78
C THR A 82 9.79 29.64 -19.95
N LEU A 83 11.07 29.31 -20.09
CA LEU A 83 11.92 29.81 -21.18
C LEU A 83 11.41 29.37 -22.56
N ASN A 84 10.80 28.18 -22.64
CA ASN A 84 10.18 27.65 -23.85
C ASN A 84 8.73 28.13 -24.07
N GLY A 85 8.25 29.11 -23.29
CA GLY A 85 6.90 29.68 -23.42
C GLY A 85 5.76 28.78 -22.92
N ASN A 86 6.06 27.67 -22.25
CA ASN A 86 5.08 26.74 -21.71
C ASN A 86 4.78 27.03 -20.23
N SER A 87 4.01 28.09 -19.99
CA SER A 87 3.67 28.57 -18.65
C SER A 87 2.88 27.56 -17.81
N ILE A 88 2.07 26.69 -18.44
CA ILE A 88 1.30 25.66 -17.74
C ILE A 88 2.23 24.60 -17.17
N ALA A 89 3.15 24.07 -17.98
CA ALA A 89 4.13 23.09 -17.51
C ALA A 89 5.08 23.70 -16.46
N ALA A 90 5.45 24.97 -16.62
CA ALA A 90 6.24 25.68 -15.62
C ALA A 90 5.52 25.78 -14.27
N LEU A 91 4.24 26.18 -14.27
CA LEU A 91 3.45 26.29 -13.05
C LEU A 91 3.25 24.93 -12.37
N ALA A 92 2.98 23.89 -13.16
CA ALA A 92 2.88 22.52 -12.65
C ALA A 92 4.20 22.05 -12.01
N GLY A 93 5.33 22.28 -12.68
CA GLY A 93 6.66 21.91 -12.17
C GLY A 93 7.03 22.65 -10.88
N LEU A 94 6.74 23.95 -10.79
CA LEU A 94 6.93 24.73 -9.56
C LEU A 94 6.00 24.30 -8.43
N GLY A 95 4.73 24.01 -8.75
CA GLY A 95 3.77 23.49 -7.78
C GLY A 95 4.26 22.19 -7.15
N HIS A 96 4.70 21.23 -7.97
CA HIS A 96 5.28 19.98 -7.46
C HIS A 96 6.57 20.22 -6.64
N ALA A 97 7.46 21.08 -7.10
CA ALA A 97 8.71 21.39 -6.39
C ALA A 97 8.50 22.06 -5.02
N ASN A 98 7.41 22.81 -4.87
CA ASN A 98 7.06 23.52 -3.64
C ASN A 98 6.19 22.68 -2.69
N GLY A 99 5.95 21.40 -3.00
CA GLY A 99 5.21 20.49 -2.12
C GLY A 99 3.68 20.63 -2.20
N ASN A 100 3.15 21.29 -3.23
CA ASN A 100 1.70 21.26 -3.50
C ASN A 100 1.26 19.91 -4.09
N ASP A 101 2.20 19.03 -4.43
CA ASP A 101 1.90 17.68 -4.88
C ASP A 101 1.37 16.81 -3.74
N ARG A 102 0.12 16.35 -3.88
CA ARG A 102 -0.50 15.39 -2.96
C ARG A 102 -0.51 13.97 -3.51
N SER A 103 0.18 13.70 -4.63
CA SER A 103 0.30 12.34 -5.21
C SER A 103 0.93 11.32 -4.25
N ASN A 104 1.74 11.80 -3.29
CA ASN A 104 2.35 10.96 -2.26
C ASN A 104 1.44 10.65 -1.07
N TYR A 105 0.29 11.33 -0.95
CA TYR A 105 -0.62 11.18 0.16
C TYR A 105 -1.60 10.04 -0.12
N VAL A 106 -1.54 9.03 0.75
CA VAL A 106 -2.41 7.86 0.68
C VAL A 106 -3.29 7.88 1.92
N GLN A 107 -4.57 7.56 1.72
CA GLN A 107 -5.49 7.34 2.82
C GLN A 107 -4.95 6.18 3.69
N ALA A 108 -4.87 6.39 5.01
CA ALA A 108 -4.43 5.37 5.95
C ALA A 108 -5.05 5.60 7.33
N GLN A 109 -4.84 4.65 8.23
CA GLN A 109 -5.20 4.76 9.64
C GLN A 109 -3.94 4.95 10.48
N TYR A 110 -3.85 6.07 11.19
CA TYR A 110 -2.91 6.23 12.28
C TYR A 110 -3.45 5.49 13.50
N ILE A 111 -2.63 4.62 14.09
CA ILE A 111 -2.99 3.86 15.28
C ILE A 111 -2.13 4.23 16.47
N SER A 112 -2.70 4.11 17.65
CA SER A 112 -2.01 4.09 18.93
C SER A 112 -2.65 3.01 19.79
N ALA A 113 -1.87 2.10 20.35
CA ALA A 113 -2.37 1.03 21.19
C ALA A 113 -1.29 0.55 22.17
N LYS A 114 -1.67 -0.30 23.12
CA LYS A 114 -0.74 -1.09 23.92
C LYS A 114 -0.84 -2.55 23.53
N LEU A 115 0.30 -3.22 23.51
CA LEU A 115 0.41 -4.66 23.35
C LEU A 115 0.84 -5.28 24.69
N ASN A 116 0.04 -6.22 25.19
CA ASN A 116 0.21 -6.82 26.51
C ASN A 116 0.36 -5.76 27.62
N ASP A 117 -0.42 -4.68 27.53
CA ASP A 117 -0.50 -3.56 28.49
C ASP A 117 0.81 -2.77 28.74
N THR A 118 1.91 -3.14 28.10
CA THR A 118 3.27 -2.65 28.42
C THR A 118 3.97 -2.05 27.21
N ILE A 119 3.75 -2.61 26.02
CA ILE A 119 4.44 -2.19 24.80
C ILE A 119 3.59 -1.17 24.07
N THR A 120 4.05 0.07 23.97
CA THR A 120 3.39 1.12 23.18
C THR A 120 3.58 0.87 21.68
N LEU A 121 2.47 0.81 20.95
CA LEU A 121 2.42 0.71 19.50
C LEU A 121 1.91 2.03 18.92
N LYS A 122 2.59 2.57 17.91
CA LYS A 122 2.09 3.66 17.07
C LYS A 122 2.42 3.37 15.61
N GLY A 123 1.76 4.02 14.66
CA GLY A 123 2.15 3.92 13.26
C GLY A 123 0.96 3.95 12.31
N TRP A 124 1.24 3.65 11.04
CA TRP A 124 0.29 3.81 9.94
C TRP A 124 -0.02 2.47 9.28
N ILE A 125 -1.31 2.10 9.28
CA ILE A 125 -1.80 0.86 8.67
C ILE A 125 -3.03 1.11 7.78
N GLY A 126 -3.47 0.09 7.07
CA GLY A 126 -4.66 0.13 6.22
C GLY A 126 -5.97 0.22 6.98
N PHE A 127 -7.08 0.20 6.22
CA PHE A 127 -8.43 0.47 6.71
C PHE A 127 -9.05 -0.66 7.53
N TYR A 128 -8.55 -0.89 8.75
CA TYR A 128 -9.15 -1.85 9.67
C TYR A 128 -8.99 -1.45 11.13
N LYS A 129 -10.11 -1.33 11.83
CA LYS A 129 -10.16 -1.09 13.27
C LYS A 129 -10.06 -2.40 14.03
N PHE A 130 -8.98 -2.57 14.78
CA PHE A 130 -8.87 -3.62 15.79
C PHE A 130 -9.62 -3.22 17.06
N ASN A 131 -9.96 -4.21 17.88
CA ASN A 131 -10.61 -3.98 19.17
C ASN A 131 -9.70 -4.38 20.33
N ASP A 132 -9.95 -3.77 21.49
CA ASP A 132 -9.34 -4.20 22.75
C ASP A 132 -9.68 -5.66 23.04
N GLY A 133 -8.68 -6.42 23.51
CA GLY A 133 -8.77 -7.86 23.72
C GLY A 133 -8.44 -8.71 22.48
N ASP A 134 -8.24 -8.10 21.31
CA ASP A 134 -7.84 -8.85 20.11
C ASP A 134 -6.43 -9.42 20.27
N GLN A 135 -6.28 -10.72 19.95
CA GLN A 135 -4.98 -11.38 19.83
C GLN A 135 -4.40 -11.09 18.46
N VAL A 136 -3.23 -10.44 18.42
CA VAL A 136 -2.62 -9.96 17.18
C VAL A 136 -1.16 -10.37 17.04
N GLU A 137 -0.72 -10.48 15.79
CA GLU A 137 0.70 -10.48 15.42
C GLU A 137 1.03 -9.13 14.78
N VAL A 138 2.05 -8.45 15.29
CA VAL A 138 2.42 -7.10 14.86
C VAL A 138 3.81 -7.15 14.25
N VAL A 139 3.95 -6.58 13.05
CA VAL A 139 5.26 -6.32 12.43
C VAL A 139 5.59 -4.87 12.65
N ALA A 140 6.64 -4.62 13.43
CA ALA A 140 6.99 -3.28 13.88
C ALA A 140 8.51 -3.08 13.95
N GLU A 141 8.94 -1.82 14.03
CA GLU A 141 10.31 -1.44 14.36
C GLU A 141 10.37 -0.83 15.75
N LYS A 142 11.40 -1.17 16.54
CA LYS A 142 11.60 -0.59 17.87
C LYS A 142 12.20 0.81 17.74
N HIS A 143 11.49 1.81 18.28
CA HIS A 143 12.00 3.17 18.50
C HIS A 143 12.19 3.45 19.99
N ALA A 144 12.62 4.68 20.32
CA ALA A 144 12.95 5.06 21.69
C ALA A 144 11.73 5.03 22.64
N ASP A 145 10.56 5.48 22.17
CA ASP A 145 9.34 5.67 22.96
C ASP A 145 8.21 4.69 22.60
N HIS A 146 8.27 4.06 21.42
CA HIS A 146 7.23 3.16 20.93
C HIS A 146 7.79 2.15 19.92
N TYR A 147 6.94 1.21 19.50
CA TYR A 147 7.15 0.39 18.32
C TYR A 147 6.33 0.95 17.16
N GLU A 148 7.01 1.32 16.06
CA GLU A 148 6.38 1.82 14.84
C GLU A 148 5.82 0.63 14.05
N VAL A 149 4.51 0.60 13.86
CA VAL A 149 3.77 -0.52 13.27
C VAL A 149 3.68 -0.36 11.77
N TYR A 150 4.08 -1.40 11.04
CA TYR A 150 3.98 -1.50 9.58
C TYR A 150 2.97 -2.55 9.12
N ALA A 151 2.67 -3.54 9.97
CA ALA A 151 1.59 -4.48 9.73
C ALA A 151 1.01 -5.01 11.03
N MET A 152 -0.28 -5.33 11.03
CA MET A 152 -0.98 -5.94 12.14
C MET A 152 -1.92 -7.02 11.62
N LEU A 153 -1.81 -8.23 12.17
CA LEU A 153 -2.60 -9.39 11.80
C LEU A 153 -3.51 -9.75 12.96
N LYS A 154 -4.71 -10.22 12.64
CA LYS A 154 -5.60 -10.89 13.59
C LYS A 154 -5.80 -12.34 13.14
N PRO A 155 -5.00 -13.29 13.66
CA PRO A 155 -5.02 -14.68 13.20
C PRO A 155 -6.36 -15.38 13.36
N SER A 156 -7.17 -14.99 14.35
CA SER A 156 -8.51 -15.57 14.57
C SER A 156 -9.48 -15.30 13.42
N GLU A 157 -9.32 -14.18 12.72
CA GLU A 157 -10.17 -13.77 11.59
C GLU A 157 -9.43 -13.89 10.25
N GLN A 158 -8.14 -14.27 10.29
CA GLN A 158 -7.26 -14.42 9.11
C GLN A 158 -7.21 -13.16 8.25
N ILE A 159 -7.06 -12.04 8.94
CA ILE A 159 -6.94 -10.72 8.32
C ILE A 159 -5.58 -10.10 8.64
N ILE A 160 -5.17 -9.21 7.75
CA ILE A 160 -3.96 -8.42 7.87
C ILE A 160 -4.26 -6.98 7.43
N SER A 161 -3.81 -6.01 8.23
CA SER A 161 -3.74 -4.60 7.87
C SER A 161 -2.26 -4.21 7.74
N LEU A 162 -1.89 -3.58 6.64
CA LEU A 162 -0.53 -3.22 6.26
C LEU A 162 -0.46 -1.73 5.99
N ILE A 163 0.72 -1.16 6.20
CA ILE A 163 1.05 0.17 5.72
C ILE A 163 0.84 0.27 4.19
N PRO A 164 -0.07 1.13 3.71
CA PRO A 164 -0.27 1.30 2.28
C PRO A 164 0.97 1.92 1.60
N PRO A 165 1.28 1.62 0.32
CA PRO A 165 0.65 0.62 -0.55
C PRO A 165 1.41 -0.73 -0.58
N CYS A 166 1.60 -1.42 0.56
CA CYS A 166 2.26 -2.74 0.60
C CYS A 166 1.34 -3.89 0.16
N LEU A 167 1.09 -4.02 -1.15
CA LEU A 167 0.07 -4.95 -1.71
C LEU A 167 0.60 -6.34 -2.11
N GLY A 168 1.89 -6.48 -2.37
CA GLY A 168 2.44 -7.71 -2.93
C GLY A 168 3.93 -7.66 -3.27
N GLY A 169 4.45 -8.80 -3.71
CA GLY A 169 5.86 -8.98 -4.04
C GLY A 169 6.24 -8.56 -5.46
N ARG A 170 7.55 -8.45 -5.70
CA ARG A 170 8.15 -7.89 -6.93
C ARG A 170 7.78 -8.63 -8.23
N LYS A 171 7.58 -9.95 -8.17
CA LYS A 171 7.18 -10.74 -9.37
C LYS A 171 5.75 -10.43 -9.77
N GLN A 172 4.88 -10.20 -8.78
CA GLN A 172 3.51 -9.82 -9.07
C GLN A 172 3.42 -8.38 -9.57
N ALA A 173 4.15 -7.45 -8.97
CA ALA A 173 4.24 -6.08 -9.44
C ALA A 173 4.72 -6.05 -10.90
N PHE A 174 5.78 -6.80 -11.22
CA PHE A 174 6.25 -6.94 -12.60
C PHE A 174 5.14 -7.40 -13.55
N LYS A 175 4.40 -8.46 -13.22
CA LYS A 175 3.28 -8.94 -14.07
C LYS A 175 2.16 -7.90 -14.23
N HIS A 176 1.87 -7.16 -13.17
CA HIS A 176 0.81 -6.17 -13.18
C HIS A 176 1.15 -4.96 -14.06
N PHE A 177 2.42 -4.56 -14.06
CA PHE A 177 2.91 -3.45 -14.87
C PHE A 177 3.23 -3.89 -16.31
N TYR A 178 4.01 -4.95 -16.48
CA TYR A 178 4.57 -5.34 -17.78
C TYR A 178 3.51 -5.65 -18.84
N ILE A 179 2.44 -6.38 -18.50
CA ILE A 179 1.44 -6.83 -19.49
C ILE A 179 0.63 -5.63 -20.05
N PRO A 180 -0.02 -4.79 -19.22
CA PRO A 180 -0.72 -3.60 -19.72
C PRO A 180 0.22 -2.63 -20.44
N TYR A 181 1.47 -2.47 -19.96
CA TYR A 181 2.42 -1.58 -20.62
C TYR A 181 2.87 -2.09 -21.98
N PHE A 182 3.09 -3.40 -22.12
CA PHE A 182 3.39 -4.00 -23.42
C PHE A 182 2.23 -3.78 -24.40
N ILE A 183 0.99 -3.98 -23.95
CA ILE A 183 -0.21 -3.73 -24.77
C ILE A 183 -0.29 -2.25 -25.16
N PHE A 184 -0.14 -1.33 -24.20
CA PHE A 184 -0.15 0.11 -24.44
C PHE A 184 0.93 0.51 -25.45
N TYR A 185 2.13 -0.01 -25.29
CA TYR A 185 3.25 0.18 -26.22
C TYR A 185 2.89 -0.27 -27.64
N VAL A 186 2.35 -1.49 -27.82
CA VAL A 186 1.91 -1.97 -29.13
C VAL A 186 0.85 -1.04 -29.73
N ILE A 187 -0.13 -0.61 -28.94
CA ILE A 187 -1.18 0.32 -29.40
C ILE A 187 -0.56 1.66 -29.84
N CYS A 188 0.36 2.23 -29.07
CA CYS A 188 1.02 3.49 -29.44
C CYS A 188 1.78 3.35 -30.77
N VAL A 189 2.52 2.26 -30.98
CA VAL A 189 3.23 2.02 -32.24
C VAL A 189 2.25 1.91 -33.42
N LEU A 190 1.14 1.17 -33.24
CA LEU A 190 0.12 1.01 -34.29
C LEU A 190 -0.58 2.33 -34.61
N LEU A 191 -0.94 3.13 -33.61
CA LEU A 191 -1.56 4.44 -33.81
C LEU A 191 -0.60 5.42 -34.48
N MET A 192 0.67 5.44 -34.08
CA MET A 192 1.66 6.32 -34.68
C MET A 192 1.85 5.98 -36.16
N ASN A 193 1.90 4.68 -36.50
CA ASN A 193 1.90 4.23 -37.89
C ASN A 193 0.61 4.60 -38.61
N TYR A 194 -0.57 4.40 -38.02
CA TYR A 194 -1.83 4.75 -38.67
C TYR A 194 -1.98 6.24 -39.01
N PHE A 195 -1.52 7.13 -38.13
CA PHE A 195 -1.73 8.58 -38.27
C PHE A 195 -0.61 9.30 -39.03
N PHE A 196 0.62 8.82 -38.96
CA PHE A 196 1.79 9.59 -39.42
C PHE A 196 2.67 8.87 -40.44
N LEU A 197 2.55 7.55 -40.58
CA LEU A 197 3.36 6.73 -41.48
C LEU A 197 2.44 5.84 -42.34
N ASP A 198 3.00 5.09 -43.27
CA ASP A 198 2.31 3.98 -43.91
C ASP A 198 2.63 2.65 -43.18
N PHE A 199 1.74 1.67 -43.27
CA PHE A 199 1.87 0.33 -42.65
C PHE A 199 2.90 -0.57 -43.36
N SER A 200 4.04 -0.02 -43.77
CA SER A 200 5.15 -0.82 -44.27
C SER A 200 5.86 -1.55 -43.13
N LEU A 201 6.46 -2.69 -43.47
CA LEU A 201 7.24 -3.48 -42.50
C LEU A 201 8.43 -2.66 -41.95
N GLU A 202 9.04 -1.81 -42.78
CA GLU A 202 10.13 -0.92 -42.37
C GLU A 202 9.66 0.08 -41.30
N ASN A 203 8.56 0.80 -41.52
CA ASN A 203 8.04 1.77 -40.55
C ASN A 203 7.58 1.12 -39.24
N LEU A 204 7.00 -0.08 -39.32
CA LEU A 204 6.68 -0.87 -38.13
C LEU A 204 7.96 -1.21 -37.35
N THR A 205 9.01 -1.70 -38.03
CA THR A 205 10.28 -2.02 -37.36
C THR A 205 10.95 -0.80 -36.72
N ILE A 206 10.88 0.36 -37.36
CA ILE A 206 11.38 1.63 -36.82
C ILE A 206 10.54 2.07 -35.61
N GLY A 207 9.21 1.99 -35.70
CA GLY A 207 8.30 2.33 -34.61
C GLY A 207 8.50 1.43 -33.38
N PHE A 208 8.60 0.11 -33.58
CA PHE A 208 8.88 -0.83 -32.49
C PHE A 208 10.31 -0.65 -31.93
N SER A 209 11.32 -0.37 -32.74
CA SER A 209 12.68 -0.18 -32.20
C SER A 209 12.81 1.14 -31.42
N THR A 210 12.41 2.27 -31.99
CA THR A 210 12.62 3.59 -31.38
C THR A 210 11.70 3.84 -30.18
N LEU A 211 10.40 3.60 -30.34
CA LEU A 211 9.42 3.78 -29.27
C LEU A 211 9.63 2.72 -28.17
N GLY A 212 10.04 1.51 -28.55
CA GLY A 212 10.30 0.40 -27.64
C GLY A 212 11.48 0.66 -26.73
N VAL A 213 12.57 1.26 -27.22
CA VAL A 213 13.73 1.61 -26.39
C VAL A 213 13.36 2.72 -25.39
N ILE A 214 12.68 3.77 -25.85
CA ILE A 214 12.32 4.92 -24.99
C ILE A 214 11.34 4.48 -23.89
N LEU A 215 10.24 3.83 -24.29
CA LEU A 215 9.23 3.37 -23.34
C LEU A 215 9.79 2.26 -22.44
N GLY A 216 10.57 1.32 -23.00
CA GLY A 216 11.24 0.27 -22.25
C GLY A 216 12.16 0.83 -21.15
N ALA A 217 12.96 1.84 -21.47
CA ALA A 217 13.82 2.52 -20.50
C ALA A 217 13.00 3.24 -19.41
N ALA A 218 11.96 3.97 -19.80
CA ALA A 218 11.06 4.64 -18.85
C ALA A 218 10.40 3.63 -17.89
N PHE A 219 9.88 2.53 -18.40
CA PHE A 219 9.26 1.48 -17.59
C PHE A 219 10.25 0.77 -16.68
N PHE A 220 11.47 0.49 -17.17
CA PHE A 220 12.51 -0.08 -16.33
C PHE A 220 12.85 0.83 -15.15
N MET A 221 12.90 2.14 -15.36
CA MET A 221 13.11 3.11 -14.29
C MET A 221 11.96 3.12 -13.27
N VAL A 222 10.70 3.15 -13.73
CA VAL A 222 9.52 3.09 -12.84
C VAL A 222 9.48 1.78 -12.05
N TYR A 223 9.74 0.66 -12.70
CA TYR A 223 9.79 -0.65 -12.05
C TYR A 223 10.92 -0.72 -11.01
N LYS A 224 12.12 -0.24 -11.35
CA LYS A 224 13.25 -0.20 -10.42
C LYS A 224 12.93 0.65 -9.19
N ASN A 225 12.30 1.82 -9.38
CA ASN A 225 11.93 2.71 -8.28
C ASN A 225 10.87 2.05 -7.38
N SER A 226 9.79 1.50 -7.95
CA SER A 226 8.75 0.82 -7.15
C SER A 226 9.27 -0.40 -6.37
N ILE A 227 10.27 -1.13 -6.89
CA ILE A 227 10.92 -2.21 -6.12
C ILE A 227 11.53 -1.66 -4.83
N VAL A 228 12.23 -0.53 -4.90
CA VAL A 228 13.00 0.03 -3.78
C VAL A 228 12.11 0.64 -2.69
N THR A 229 10.82 0.87 -2.98
CA THR A 229 9.87 1.50 -2.05
C THR A 229 8.98 0.46 -1.35
N TYR A 230 7.68 0.48 -1.62
CA TYR A 230 6.65 -0.30 -0.95
C TYR A 230 6.73 -1.81 -1.24
N ILE A 231 7.29 -2.22 -2.39
CA ILE A 231 7.44 -3.64 -2.73
C ILE A 231 8.47 -4.31 -1.83
N THR A 232 9.63 -3.68 -1.63
CA THR A 232 10.66 -4.22 -0.72
C THR A 232 10.14 -4.24 0.71
N LEU A 233 9.40 -3.21 1.13
CA LEU A 233 8.77 -3.21 2.45
C LEU A 233 7.77 -4.37 2.61
N ALA A 234 6.87 -4.56 1.64
CA ALA A 234 5.90 -5.66 1.65
C ALA A 234 6.60 -7.03 1.77
N GLU A 235 7.65 -7.27 0.97
CA GLU A 235 8.41 -8.53 1.03
C GLU A 235 9.12 -8.73 2.37
N ARG A 236 9.67 -7.66 2.97
CA ARG A 236 10.27 -7.73 4.31
C ARG A 236 9.24 -8.05 5.37
N ILE A 237 8.06 -7.42 5.33
CA ILE A 237 6.93 -7.75 6.21
C ILE A 237 6.55 -9.22 6.06
N PHE A 238 6.33 -9.70 4.83
CA PHE A 238 5.97 -11.10 4.57
C PHE A 238 7.05 -12.07 5.06
N THR A 239 8.32 -11.69 4.95
CA THR A 239 9.45 -12.49 5.44
C THR A 239 9.44 -12.59 6.96
N VAL A 240 9.22 -11.48 7.66
CA VAL A 240 9.10 -11.44 9.13
C VAL A 240 7.88 -12.24 9.63
N LEU A 241 6.81 -12.25 8.85
CA LEU A 241 5.64 -13.11 9.06
C LEU A 241 5.87 -14.59 8.73
N ASP A 242 7.08 -14.95 8.30
CA ASP A 242 7.44 -16.32 7.95
C ASP A 242 6.63 -16.90 6.77
N TRP A 243 6.07 -16.04 5.90
CA TRP A 243 5.30 -16.47 4.74
C TRP A 243 6.20 -17.05 3.65
N GLN A 244 5.66 -18.01 2.89
CA GLN A 244 6.35 -18.64 1.77
C GLN A 244 6.14 -17.85 0.47
N ASN A 245 7.08 -18.00 -0.47
CA ASN A 245 6.99 -17.41 -1.82
C ASN A 245 6.75 -15.88 -1.84
N VAL A 246 7.39 -15.14 -0.92
CA VAL A 246 7.15 -13.70 -0.68
C VAL A 246 7.14 -12.83 -1.94
N THR A 247 8.03 -13.10 -2.89
CA THR A 247 8.14 -12.33 -4.15
C THR A 247 6.96 -12.51 -5.09
N ASN A 248 6.16 -13.57 -4.93
CA ASN A 248 5.01 -13.91 -5.76
C ASN A 248 3.67 -13.70 -5.02
N ILE A 249 3.69 -13.18 -3.79
CA ILE A 249 2.48 -12.89 -3.03
C ILE A 249 1.71 -11.74 -3.71
N ASN A 250 0.41 -11.94 -3.87
CA ASN A 250 -0.55 -10.93 -4.29
C ASN A 250 -1.71 -10.94 -3.28
N LEU A 251 -1.70 -10.02 -2.32
CA LEU A 251 -2.71 -10.02 -1.27
C LEU A 251 -4.10 -9.70 -1.79
N VAL A 252 -4.22 -8.83 -2.80
CA VAL A 252 -5.51 -8.52 -3.45
C VAL A 252 -6.13 -9.80 -4.03
N LYS A 253 -5.34 -10.58 -4.78
CA LYS A 253 -5.80 -11.81 -5.42
C LYS A 253 -6.09 -12.92 -4.43
N ILE A 254 -5.24 -13.07 -3.41
CA ILE A 254 -5.42 -14.08 -2.35
C ILE A 254 -6.66 -13.76 -1.53
N SER A 255 -6.81 -12.51 -1.08
CA SER A 255 -7.98 -12.03 -0.34
C SER A 255 -9.28 -12.31 -1.10
N LYS A 256 -9.34 -11.94 -2.39
CA LYS A 256 -10.52 -12.23 -3.25
C LYS A 256 -10.87 -13.71 -3.30
N ARG A 257 -9.88 -14.59 -3.50
CA ARG A 257 -10.10 -16.05 -3.53
C ARG A 257 -10.56 -16.58 -2.18
N TYR A 258 -9.97 -16.07 -1.11
CA TYR A 258 -10.30 -16.51 0.24
C TYR A 258 -11.72 -16.12 0.64
N ILE A 259 -12.15 -14.89 0.31
CA ILE A 259 -13.53 -14.45 0.52
C ILE A 259 -14.52 -15.38 -0.22
N VAL A 260 -14.22 -15.77 -1.46
CA VAL A 260 -15.07 -16.73 -2.20
C VAL A 260 -15.15 -18.09 -1.49
N LYS A 261 -14.02 -18.61 -0.99
CA LYS A 261 -13.98 -19.85 -0.18
C LYS A 261 -14.85 -19.73 1.08
N LEU A 262 -14.76 -18.59 1.76
CA LEU A 262 -15.53 -18.31 2.97
C LEU A 262 -17.04 -18.18 2.72
N ILE A 263 -17.45 -17.59 1.59
CA ILE A 263 -18.85 -17.55 1.14
C ILE A 263 -19.35 -18.98 0.88
N GLY A 264 -18.57 -19.79 0.16
CA GLY A 264 -18.93 -21.20 -0.10
C GLY A 264 -19.07 -22.05 1.17
N GLN A 265 -18.37 -21.68 2.25
CA GLN A 265 -18.48 -22.32 3.57
C GLN A 265 -19.67 -21.83 4.41
N GLY A 266 -20.49 -20.89 3.91
CA GLY A 266 -21.58 -20.28 4.67
C GLY A 266 -21.13 -19.43 5.85
N LYS A 267 -19.83 -19.15 5.97
CA LYS A 267 -19.26 -18.29 7.03
C LYS A 267 -19.44 -16.80 6.71
N TYR A 268 -19.75 -16.47 5.46
CA TYR A 268 -19.88 -15.11 4.94
C TYR A 268 -21.19 -14.94 4.16
N SER A 269 -21.86 -13.82 4.39
CA SER A 269 -23.09 -13.43 3.69
C SER A 269 -22.77 -12.88 2.30
N THR A 270 -23.61 -13.21 1.32
CA THR A 270 -23.58 -12.62 -0.04
C THR A 270 -24.39 -11.33 -0.14
N LYS A 271 -25.26 -11.03 0.84
CA LYS A 271 -26.05 -9.79 0.87
C LYS A 271 -25.12 -8.62 1.17
N TYR A 272 -25.03 -7.68 0.23
CA TYR A 272 -24.30 -6.42 0.41
C TYR A 272 -25.01 -5.57 1.47
N SER A 273 -24.55 -5.62 2.72
CA SER A 273 -24.91 -4.65 3.74
C SER A 273 -23.83 -3.56 3.78
N ILE A 274 -24.21 -2.29 3.97
CA ILE A 274 -23.27 -1.19 4.25
C ILE A 274 -22.38 -1.53 5.46
N THR A 275 -22.88 -2.35 6.40
CA THR A 275 -22.09 -2.86 7.53
C THR A 275 -21.09 -3.97 7.18
N ASP A 276 -21.18 -4.55 5.97
CA ASP A 276 -20.28 -5.58 5.43
C ASP A 276 -19.21 -4.98 4.49
N GLN A 277 -19.22 -3.66 4.26
CA GLN A 277 -18.25 -2.92 3.42
C GLN A 277 -16.78 -3.11 3.87
N PHE A 278 -16.58 -3.50 5.12
CA PHE A 278 -15.27 -3.74 5.74
C PHE A 278 -14.96 -5.23 5.87
N ILE A 279 -15.96 -6.07 5.57
CA ILE A 279 -15.86 -7.51 5.41
C ILE A 279 -15.55 -7.83 3.93
N LYS A 280 -15.97 -6.97 3.00
CA LYS A 280 -15.64 -7.00 1.58
C LYS A 280 -15.42 -5.56 1.13
N PRO A 281 -14.20 -5.15 0.70
CA PRO A 281 -14.03 -3.80 0.16
C PRO A 281 -15.05 -3.59 -0.96
N PRO A 282 -15.83 -2.50 -0.92
CA PRO A 282 -17.02 -2.30 -1.76
C PRO A 282 -16.66 -2.33 -3.24
N GLU A 283 -15.44 -1.89 -3.55
CA GLU A 283 -14.81 -1.91 -4.86
C GLU A 283 -13.36 -2.41 -4.73
N PRO A 284 -12.78 -2.98 -5.81
CA PRO A 284 -11.35 -3.25 -5.87
C PRO A 284 -10.56 -1.96 -5.57
N GLY A 285 -9.87 -1.94 -4.42
CA GLY A 285 -9.10 -0.77 -3.99
C GLY A 285 -9.74 0.02 -2.85
N ALA A 286 -11.03 -0.12 -2.54
CA ALA A 286 -11.68 0.68 -1.48
C ALA A 286 -11.34 0.28 -0.02
N GLY A 287 -10.43 -0.67 0.19
CA GLY A 287 -9.88 -1.08 1.49
C GLY A 287 -8.36 -1.04 1.47
N TRP A 288 -7.79 0.13 1.20
CA TRP A 288 -6.34 0.31 1.04
C TRP A 288 -5.60 -0.29 2.24
N GLY A 289 -4.68 -1.23 1.99
CA GLY A 289 -3.87 -1.86 3.02
C GLY A 289 -4.56 -2.95 3.88
N PHE A 290 -5.85 -3.27 3.71
CA PHE A 290 -6.53 -4.34 4.46
C PHE A 290 -6.85 -5.56 3.59
N PHE A 291 -6.51 -6.77 4.06
CA PHE A 291 -6.69 -8.02 3.32
C PHE A 291 -7.08 -9.19 4.19
N TYR A 292 -7.89 -10.08 3.62
CA TYR A 292 -7.95 -11.47 4.07
C TYR A 292 -6.78 -12.25 3.52
N TYR A 293 -6.29 -13.20 4.31
CA TYR A 293 -5.23 -14.10 3.87
C TYR A 293 -5.60 -15.55 4.11
N ASP A 294 -5.10 -16.43 3.25
CA ASP A 294 -5.28 -17.89 3.40
C ASP A 294 -4.01 -18.49 4.00
N PRO A 295 -4.03 -18.95 5.27
CA PRO A 295 -2.88 -19.60 5.88
C PRO A 295 -2.37 -20.82 5.12
N GLU A 296 -3.26 -21.58 4.46
CA GLU A 296 -2.87 -22.77 3.68
C GLU A 296 -2.01 -22.39 2.46
N VAL A 297 -2.22 -21.18 1.93
CA VAL A 297 -1.48 -20.66 0.78
C VAL A 297 -0.20 -19.95 1.21
N LEU A 298 -0.24 -19.19 2.31
CA LEU A 298 0.84 -18.27 2.70
C LEU A 298 1.78 -18.81 3.76
N CYS A 299 1.33 -19.63 4.70
CA CYS A 299 2.19 -20.14 5.76
C CYS A 299 3.03 -21.33 5.25
N LYS A 300 4.29 -21.42 5.71
CA LYS A 300 5.14 -22.59 5.45
C LYS A 300 4.47 -23.85 6.01
N LYS A 301 4.54 -24.97 5.28
CA LYS A 301 4.02 -26.27 5.73
C LYS A 301 4.54 -26.59 7.14
N GLY A 302 3.63 -26.87 8.08
CA GLY A 302 3.96 -27.19 9.48
C GLY A 302 4.00 -25.99 10.46
N LYS A 303 3.95 -24.74 9.98
CA LYS A 303 3.75 -23.55 10.84
C LYS A 303 2.29 -23.09 10.74
N THR A 304 1.49 -23.39 11.75
CA THR A 304 0.13 -22.85 11.88
C THR A 304 0.22 -21.40 12.38
N PRO A 305 -0.60 -20.44 11.90
CA PRO A 305 -0.78 -19.15 12.59
C PRO A 305 -1.15 -19.39 14.05
N LEU A 306 -0.99 -18.39 14.92
CA LEU A 306 -1.46 -18.47 16.31
C LEU A 306 -2.90 -19.00 16.33
N ARG A 307 -3.03 -20.28 16.69
CA ARG A 307 -4.32 -20.93 16.83
C ARG A 307 -4.83 -20.49 18.19
N VAL A 308 -5.71 -19.49 18.20
CA VAL A 308 -6.43 -19.11 19.43
C VAL A 308 -7.04 -20.40 19.97
N LYS A 309 -6.66 -20.79 21.19
CA LYS A 309 -7.36 -21.83 21.93
C LYS A 309 -8.80 -21.32 22.05
N ASN A 310 -9.70 -21.86 21.23
CA ASN A 310 -11.13 -21.58 21.37
C ASN A 310 -11.50 -21.90 22.82
N LYS A 311 -11.69 -20.86 23.65
CA LYS A 311 -12.41 -21.00 24.90
C LYS A 311 -13.78 -21.51 24.49
N LYS A 312 -14.04 -22.80 24.72
CA LYS A 312 -15.38 -23.37 24.65
C LYS A 312 -16.26 -22.49 25.53
N ARG A 313 -17.07 -21.63 24.92
CA ARG A 313 -18.19 -21.02 25.62
C ARG A 313 -19.19 -22.14 25.83
N LYS A 314 -19.35 -22.55 27.10
CA LYS A 314 -20.60 -23.14 27.58
C LYS A 314 -21.67 -22.05 27.53
#